data_AF-A0A511N0R5-F1
#
_entry.id   AF-A0A511N0R5-F1
#
_cell.length_a   1.000
_cell.length_b   1.000
_cell.length_c   1.000
_cell.angle_alpha   90.00
_cell.angle_beta   90.00
_cell.angle_gamma   90.00
#
_symmetry.space_group_name_H-M   'P 1'
#
loop_
_entity.id
_entity.type
_entity.pdbx_description
1 polymer ?
#
loop_
_entity_poly.entity_id
_entity_poly.type
_entity_poly.pdbx_seq_one_letter_code
_entity_poly.pdbx_strand_id
1 'polypeptide(L)'
;MKRIAVFASGSGTNLQTLLGWFPHKDSRATITLVISNKKEAFALERAKQAGVEAVYIPWKKNGREEFERQAQELMLERQIDLVVLAGFMRISSDAFVEHWRGRIINIHPSLLPDFPGLHPQQQALDAGVSRSGCTVHFVDNVLDGGDPILQKAVPVLSEDTAETLAARIQPAEHEAYPQAVRLWLSGLAFPVPNLSEGEAEFGPAFGQVLDTWKAQNWSVAQKQHAVRVARILRDWEKPEQVLDALLLKSSPEIALARSADELRLGFLGLEPLEERRAKWDSRDRLLERAAALNLREAFEETLSETAQEWDRTTF
;
A
#
# COMPACT_ATOMS: atom_id res chain seq x y z
N MET A 1 -11.91 -9.09 10.45
CA MET A 1 -10.49 -8.95 10.81
C MET A 1 -9.63 -9.57 9.72
N LYS A 2 -8.76 -8.78 9.09
CA LYS A 2 -7.82 -9.21 8.06
C LYS A 2 -6.63 -9.95 8.67
N ARG A 3 -6.10 -10.95 7.97
CA ARG A 3 -5.01 -11.80 8.44
C ARG A 3 -3.78 -11.60 7.58
N ILE A 4 -2.67 -11.23 8.20
CA ILE A 4 -1.45 -10.85 7.50
C ILE A 4 -0.40 -11.96 7.67
N ALA A 5 0.26 -12.33 6.58
CA ALA A 5 1.51 -13.08 6.61
C ALA A 5 2.69 -12.16 6.30
N VAL A 6 3.78 -12.26 7.07
CA VAL A 6 5.01 -11.51 6.84
C VAL A 6 6.12 -12.45 6.42
N PHE A 7 6.78 -12.16 5.29
CA PHE A 7 7.96 -12.89 4.83
C PHE A 7 9.20 -12.07 5.16
N ALA A 8 10.20 -12.69 5.80
CA ALA A 8 11.42 -11.98 6.20
C ALA A 8 12.65 -12.90 6.14
N SER A 9 13.80 -12.37 5.70
CA SER A 9 15.06 -13.15 5.59
C SER A 9 16.14 -12.74 6.60
N GLY A 10 15.90 -11.72 7.44
CA GLY A 10 16.95 -11.06 8.23
C GLY A 10 16.55 -10.72 9.68
N SER A 11 17.00 -9.55 10.14
CA SER A 11 16.83 -9.09 11.54
C SER A 11 15.38 -8.79 11.92
N GLY A 12 14.51 -8.52 10.93
CA GLY A 12 13.08 -8.28 11.13
C GLY A 12 12.75 -6.98 11.84
N THR A 13 13.50 -5.89 11.63
CA THR A 13 13.17 -4.58 12.21
C THR A 13 11.83 -4.04 11.68
N ASN A 14 11.59 -4.13 10.36
CA ASN A 14 10.27 -3.83 9.77
C ASN A 14 9.15 -4.72 10.35
N LEU A 15 9.41 -6.03 10.53
CA LEU A 15 8.48 -6.93 11.21
C LEU A 15 8.19 -6.48 12.65
N GLN A 16 9.21 -6.07 13.41
CA GLN A 16 9.02 -5.58 14.78
C GLN A 16 8.07 -4.39 14.84
N THR A 17 8.24 -3.44 13.91
CA THR A 17 7.37 -2.27 13.81
C THR A 17 5.95 -2.69 13.45
N LEU A 18 5.77 -3.55 12.45
CA LEU A 18 4.46 -4.06 12.06
C LEU A 18 3.75 -4.80 13.21
N LEU A 19 4.47 -5.60 14.01
CA LEU A 19 3.92 -6.29 15.19
C LEU A 19 3.42 -5.32 16.27
N GLY A 20 4.07 -4.15 16.40
CA GLY A 20 3.62 -3.09 17.32
C GLY A 20 2.38 -2.35 16.83
N TRP A 21 2.28 -2.11 15.52
CA TRP A 21 1.13 -1.44 14.90
C TRP A 21 -0.10 -2.34 14.74
N PHE A 22 0.11 -3.64 14.55
CA PHE A 22 -0.94 -4.64 14.34
C PHE A 22 -0.78 -5.77 15.37
N PRO A 23 -1.02 -5.48 16.67
CA PRO A 23 -0.88 -6.48 17.71
C PRO A 23 -1.86 -7.65 17.47
N HIS A 24 -1.54 -8.83 18.00
CA HIS A 24 -2.28 -10.09 17.78
C HIS A 24 -3.80 -10.01 18.09
N LYS A 25 -4.25 -9.01 18.84
CA LYS A 25 -5.65 -8.79 19.22
C LYS A 25 -6.28 -7.55 18.57
N ASP A 26 -5.66 -6.98 17.54
CA ASP A 26 -6.26 -5.86 16.81
C ASP A 26 -7.50 -6.33 16.04
N SER A 27 -8.62 -5.65 16.28
CA SER A 27 -9.92 -5.94 15.67
C SER A 27 -9.94 -5.87 14.12
N ARG A 28 -9.01 -5.14 13.50
CA ARG A 28 -9.01 -4.86 12.06
C ARG A 28 -8.06 -5.76 11.31
N ALA A 29 -6.81 -5.88 11.75
CA ALA A 29 -5.82 -6.74 11.13
C ALA A 29 -4.83 -7.31 12.12
N THR A 30 -4.47 -8.58 11.96
CA THR A 30 -3.48 -9.23 12.82
C THR A 30 -2.43 -9.93 11.97
N ILE A 31 -1.18 -9.83 12.39
CA ILE A 31 -0.09 -10.65 11.84
C ILE A 31 -0.24 -12.03 12.46
N THR A 32 -0.56 -13.02 11.64
CA THR A 32 -0.87 -14.38 12.12
C THR A 32 0.20 -15.39 11.76
N LEU A 33 1.04 -15.06 10.78
CA LEU A 33 2.05 -15.96 10.26
C LEU A 33 3.30 -15.16 9.87
N VAL A 34 4.46 -15.62 10.30
CA VAL A 34 5.76 -15.15 9.82
C VAL A 34 6.49 -16.31 9.18
N ILE A 35 6.82 -16.17 7.89
CA ILE A 35 7.59 -17.16 7.13
C ILE A 35 9.00 -16.64 6.90
N SER A 36 10.00 -17.48 7.12
CA SER A 36 11.37 -17.19 6.72
C SER A 36 11.97 -18.30 5.89
N ASN A 37 12.79 -17.90 4.91
CA ASN A 37 13.65 -18.80 4.17
C ASN A 37 15.00 -19.10 4.85
N LYS A 38 15.27 -18.50 6.02
CA LYS A 38 16.47 -18.74 6.84
C LYS A 38 16.07 -19.16 8.24
N LYS A 39 16.62 -20.26 8.73
CA LYS A 39 16.26 -20.83 10.04
C LYS A 39 16.71 -19.94 11.19
N GLU A 40 17.83 -19.25 10.99
CA GLU A 40 18.48 -18.37 11.97
C GLU A 40 18.02 -16.91 11.85
N ALA A 41 17.00 -16.61 11.03
CA ALA A 41 16.48 -15.25 10.92
C ALA A 41 15.90 -14.79 12.27
N PHE A 42 16.45 -13.70 12.82
CA PHE A 42 15.95 -13.12 14.08
C PHE A 42 14.49 -12.66 13.98
N ALA A 43 13.98 -12.41 12.77
CA ALA A 43 12.55 -12.19 12.51
C ALA A 43 11.65 -13.31 13.06
N LEU A 44 12.09 -14.58 13.01
CA LEU A 44 11.32 -15.70 13.57
C LEU A 44 11.24 -15.62 15.09
N GLU A 45 12.31 -15.18 15.76
CA GLU A 45 12.32 -15.01 17.22
C GLU A 45 11.42 -13.84 17.65
N ARG A 46 11.43 -12.73 16.91
CA ARG A 46 10.50 -11.60 17.13
C ARG A 46 9.03 -12.04 17.03
N ALA A 47 8.71 -12.84 16.02
CA ALA A 47 7.36 -13.38 15.84
C ALA A 47 6.92 -14.25 17.03
N LYS A 48 7.77 -15.18 17.48
CA LYS A 48 7.49 -16.03 18.66
C LYS A 48 7.28 -15.21 19.93
N GLN A 49 8.11 -14.19 20.16
CA GLN A 49 8.00 -13.30 21.32
C GLN A 49 6.68 -12.50 21.32
N ALA A 50 6.18 -12.16 20.13
CA ALA A 50 4.88 -11.51 19.96
C ALA A 50 3.68 -12.47 19.96
N GLY A 51 3.90 -13.78 20.17
CA GLY A 51 2.85 -14.80 20.15
C GLY A 51 2.31 -15.12 18.75
N VAL A 52 3.08 -14.83 17.70
CA VAL A 52 2.72 -15.07 16.30
C VAL A 52 3.38 -16.37 15.81
N GLU A 53 2.65 -17.15 14.99
CA GLU A 53 3.18 -18.36 14.38
C GLU A 53 4.40 -18.04 13.51
N ALA A 54 5.51 -18.73 13.74
CA ALA A 54 6.78 -18.51 13.05
C ALA A 54 7.25 -19.80 12.37
N VAL A 55 7.26 -19.81 11.03
CA VAL A 55 7.56 -20.99 10.22
C VAL A 55 8.82 -20.77 9.40
N TYR A 56 9.75 -21.71 9.52
CA TYR A 56 10.91 -21.79 8.63
C TYR A 56 10.59 -22.72 7.46
N ILE A 57 10.73 -22.23 6.23
CA ILE A 57 10.61 -23.02 5.00
C ILE A 57 11.94 -22.93 4.25
N PRO A 58 12.69 -24.04 4.08
CA PRO A 58 14.01 -23.99 3.45
C PRO A 58 13.92 -23.62 1.97
N TRP A 59 14.60 -22.55 1.56
CA TRP A 59 14.80 -22.23 0.14
C TRP A 59 16.00 -22.98 -0.42
N LYS A 60 15.77 -24.20 -0.91
CA LYS A 60 16.79 -25.05 -1.53
C LYS A 60 17.21 -24.53 -2.91
N LYS A 61 18.33 -25.03 -3.45
CA LYS A 61 18.71 -24.78 -4.85
C LYS A 61 17.58 -25.27 -5.76
N ASN A 62 17.11 -24.41 -6.67
CA ASN A 62 15.93 -24.64 -7.51
C ASN A 62 14.65 -24.95 -6.72
N GLY A 63 14.56 -24.52 -5.46
CA GLY A 63 13.45 -24.79 -4.56
C GLY A 63 12.38 -23.69 -4.50
N ARG A 64 12.33 -22.76 -5.47
CA ARG A 64 11.36 -21.65 -5.48
C ARG A 64 9.93 -22.18 -5.46
N GLU A 65 9.58 -23.04 -6.40
CA GLU A 65 8.24 -23.61 -6.52
C GLU A 65 7.83 -24.37 -5.25
N GLU A 66 8.76 -25.14 -4.67
CA GLU A 66 8.49 -25.90 -3.44
C GLU A 66 8.32 -24.99 -2.22
N PHE A 67 9.12 -23.91 -2.11
CA PHE A 67 8.93 -22.91 -1.07
C PHE A 67 7.56 -22.23 -1.21
N GLU A 68 7.23 -21.79 -2.42
CA GLU A 68 5.97 -21.09 -2.70
C GLU A 68 4.76 -22.00 -2.49
N ARG A 69 4.85 -23.29 -2.86
CA ARG A 69 3.79 -24.28 -2.61
C ARG A 69 3.54 -24.45 -1.11
N GLN A 70 4.59 -24.65 -0.31
CA GLN A 70 4.44 -24.79 1.16
C GLN A 70 3.93 -23.49 1.79
N ALA A 71 4.46 -22.33 1.37
CA ALA A 71 4.00 -21.04 1.85
C ALA A 71 2.52 -20.82 1.50
N GLN A 72 2.11 -21.15 0.28
CA GLN A 72 0.73 -21.07 -0.19
C GLN A 72 -0.20 -21.94 0.64
N GLU A 73 0.15 -23.20 0.87
CA GLU A 73 -0.63 -24.13 1.70
C GLU A 73 -0.85 -23.56 3.10
N LEU A 74 0.23 -23.08 3.73
CA LEU A 74 0.13 -22.46 5.04
C LEU A 74 -0.77 -21.22 4.99
N MET A 75 -0.57 -20.31 4.04
CA MET A 75 -1.35 -19.08 3.94
C MET A 75 -2.83 -19.35 3.68
N LEU A 76 -3.18 -20.36 2.88
CA LEU A 76 -4.58 -20.76 2.66
C LEU A 76 -5.21 -21.35 3.94
N GLU A 77 -4.51 -22.24 4.64
CA GLU A 77 -4.96 -22.80 5.92
C GLU A 77 -5.18 -21.71 6.99
N ARG A 78 -4.31 -20.68 6.99
CA ARG A 78 -4.42 -19.53 7.90
C ARG A 78 -5.32 -18.44 7.34
N GLN A 79 -6.00 -18.63 6.21
CA GLN A 79 -6.91 -17.63 5.62
C GLN A 79 -6.27 -16.25 5.49
N ILE A 80 -5.03 -16.19 5.00
CA ILE A 80 -4.29 -14.95 4.85
C ILE A 80 -4.94 -14.06 3.79
N ASP A 81 -5.12 -12.79 4.11
CA ASP A 81 -5.66 -11.76 3.23
C ASP A 81 -4.56 -10.93 2.55
N LEU A 82 -3.41 -10.74 3.20
CA LEU A 82 -2.30 -9.91 2.75
C LEU A 82 -0.94 -10.54 3.06
N VAL A 83 -0.05 -10.54 2.08
CA VAL A 83 1.36 -10.91 2.22
C VAL A 83 2.23 -9.66 2.25
N VAL A 84 3.12 -9.59 3.23
CA VAL A 84 4.00 -8.44 3.47
C VAL A 84 5.45 -8.90 3.40
N LEU A 85 6.21 -8.41 2.42
CA LEU A 85 7.63 -8.74 2.24
C LEU A 85 8.53 -7.78 3.03
N ALA A 86 8.82 -8.14 4.29
CA ALA A 86 9.65 -7.34 5.19
C ALA A 86 11.11 -7.77 5.15
N GLY A 87 11.82 -7.39 4.09
CA GLY A 87 13.21 -7.78 3.85
C GLY A 87 13.33 -9.26 3.44
N PHE A 88 12.43 -9.70 2.55
CA PHE A 88 12.47 -11.02 1.93
C PHE A 88 13.35 -10.99 0.69
N MET A 89 14.52 -11.65 0.75
CA MET A 89 15.58 -11.50 -0.25
C MET A 89 15.48 -12.53 -1.39
N ARG A 90 14.26 -12.87 -1.81
CA ARG A 90 13.98 -13.85 -2.87
C ARG A 90 12.93 -13.33 -3.82
N ILE A 91 13.09 -13.64 -5.11
CA ILE A 91 12.17 -13.25 -6.17
C ILE A 91 11.06 -14.29 -6.25
N SER A 92 9.82 -13.84 -6.09
CA SER A 92 8.61 -14.65 -6.27
C SER A 92 8.42 -15.04 -7.75
N SER A 93 7.77 -16.17 -8.02
CA SER A 93 7.37 -16.54 -9.38
C SER A 93 6.16 -15.73 -9.85
N ASP A 94 6.03 -15.56 -11.16
CA ASP A 94 4.88 -14.88 -11.79
C ASP A 94 3.55 -15.51 -11.38
N ALA A 95 3.50 -16.84 -11.26
CA ALA A 95 2.31 -17.55 -10.83
C ALA A 95 1.90 -17.22 -9.38
N PHE A 96 2.89 -17.11 -8.49
CA PHE A 96 2.64 -16.71 -7.10
C PHE A 96 2.19 -15.25 -7.01
N VAL A 97 2.85 -14.36 -7.75
CA VAL A 97 2.50 -12.94 -7.79
C VAL A 97 1.09 -12.73 -8.35
N GLU A 98 0.73 -13.38 -9.45
CA GLU A 98 -0.60 -13.27 -10.05
C GLU A 98 -1.70 -13.78 -9.10
N HIS A 99 -1.47 -14.90 -8.42
CA HIS A 99 -2.43 -15.46 -7.45
C HIS A 99 -2.74 -14.47 -6.30
N TRP A 100 -1.75 -13.68 -5.91
CA TRP A 100 -1.85 -12.70 -4.84
C TRP A 100 -1.82 -11.26 -5.36
N ARG A 101 -2.18 -11.02 -6.63
CA ARG A 101 -2.22 -9.68 -7.20
C ARG A 101 -3.06 -8.74 -6.34
N GLY A 102 -2.52 -7.56 -6.04
CA GLY A 102 -3.12 -6.59 -5.11
C GLY A 102 -3.12 -7.00 -3.63
N ARG A 103 -2.52 -8.13 -3.28
CA ARG A 103 -2.45 -8.73 -1.94
C ARG A 103 -1.03 -9.16 -1.54
N ILE A 104 0.00 -8.74 -2.28
CA ILE A 104 1.39 -8.77 -1.84
C ILE A 104 1.94 -7.35 -1.88
N ILE A 105 2.51 -6.88 -0.78
CA ILE A 105 3.20 -5.59 -0.72
C ILE A 105 4.65 -5.77 -0.25
N ASN A 106 5.55 -5.01 -0.84
CA ASN A 106 6.98 -4.99 -0.52
C ASN A 106 7.40 -3.58 -0.12
N ILE A 107 8.48 -3.49 0.67
CA ILE A 107 9.18 -2.24 0.91
C ILE A 107 10.58 -2.31 0.30
N HIS A 108 10.93 -1.28 -0.45
CA HIS A 108 12.23 -1.16 -1.12
C HIS A 108 12.96 0.11 -0.65
N PRO A 109 14.26 0.06 -0.29
CA PRO A 109 14.99 1.20 0.26
C PRO A 109 15.53 2.16 -0.82
N SER A 110 14.64 2.59 -1.72
CA SER A 110 14.86 3.72 -2.62
C SER A 110 13.56 4.45 -2.92
N LEU A 111 13.64 5.59 -3.61
CA LEU A 111 12.49 6.25 -4.21
C LEU A 111 12.25 5.69 -5.62
N LEU A 112 11.66 4.50 -5.71
CA LEU A 112 11.26 3.90 -6.99
C LEU A 112 10.55 4.91 -7.92
N PRO A 113 10.82 4.90 -9.24
CA PRO A 113 11.53 3.87 -9.99
C PRO A 113 13.07 3.93 -9.90
N ASP A 114 13.64 4.87 -9.13
CA ASP A 114 15.09 5.00 -9.00
C ASP A 114 15.69 3.84 -8.20
N PHE A 115 16.83 3.33 -8.65
CA PHE A 115 17.65 2.31 -7.96
C PHE A 115 16.88 1.02 -7.58
N PRO A 116 16.23 0.30 -8.51
CA PRO A 116 15.65 -1.00 -8.22
C PRO A 116 16.73 -2.06 -7.93
N GLY A 117 16.33 -3.16 -7.30
CA GLY A 117 17.22 -4.31 -7.06
C GLY A 117 18.19 -4.13 -5.90
N LEU A 118 19.42 -4.63 -6.04
CA LEU A 118 20.34 -4.75 -4.90
C LEU A 118 21.16 -3.48 -4.66
N HIS A 119 21.50 -3.23 -3.39
CA HIS A 119 22.36 -2.12 -2.96
C HIS A 119 21.87 -0.71 -3.36
N PRO A 120 20.56 -0.38 -3.22
CA PRO A 120 20.03 0.91 -3.67
C PRO A 120 20.70 2.13 -3.00
N GLN A 121 21.17 1.99 -1.76
CA GLN A 121 21.86 3.06 -1.05
C GLN A 121 23.20 3.40 -1.72
N GLN A 122 23.99 2.38 -2.12
CA GLN A 122 25.24 2.60 -2.83
C GLN A 122 24.99 3.22 -4.20
N GLN A 123 23.98 2.72 -4.92
CA GLN A 123 23.60 3.29 -6.22
C GLN A 123 23.21 4.78 -6.11
N ALA A 124 22.48 5.15 -5.05
CA ALA A 124 22.12 6.55 -4.79
C ALA A 124 23.35 7.44 -4.53
N LEU A 125 24.33 6.95 -3.76
CA LEU A 125 25.58 7.65 -3.51
C LEU A 125 26.41 7.81 -4.78
N ASP A 126 26.55 6.74 -5.56
CA ASP A 126 27.28 6.74 -6.83
C ASP A 126 26.66 7.71 -7.85
N ALA A 127 25.34 7.85 -7.83
CA ALA A 127 24.59 8.78 -8.68
C ALA A 127 24.65 10.24 -8.18
N GLY A 128 25.14 10.50 -6.97
CA GLY A 128 25.25 11.85 -6.41
C GLY A 128 23.90 12.55 -6.18
N VAL A 129 22.82 11.79 -5.94
CA VAL A 129 21.50 12.38 -5.68
C VAL A 129 21.44 13.05 -4.31
N SER A 130 20.67 14.13 -4.19
CA SER A 130 20.49 14.83 -2.91
C SER A 130 19.41 14.22 -2.00
N ARG A 131 18.61 13.29 -2.54
CA ARG A 131 17.52 12.62 -1.83
C ARG A 131 17.46 11.14 -2.22
N SER A 132 17.21 10.30 -1.23
CA SER A 132 16.85 8.88 -1.39
C SER A 132 15.66 8.62 -0.47
N GLY A 133 15.36 7.37 -0.10
CA GLY A 133 14.19 7.07 0.70
C GLY A 133 13.79 5.61 0.68
N CYS A 134 12.51 5.36 0.91
CA CYS A 134 11.89 4.06 0.73
C CYS A 134 10.55 4.18 -0.01
N THR A 135 10.21 3.13 -0.75
CA THR A 135 8.91 2.95 -1.41
C THR A 135 8.26 1.68 -0.89
N VAL A 136 7.03 1.79 -0.40
CA VAL A 136 6.15 0.64 -0.26
C VAL A 136 5.32 0.52 -1.53
N HIS A 137 5.28 -0.66 -2.13
CA HIS A 137 4.60 -0.89 -3.41
C HIS A 137 3.92 -2.26 -3.44
N PHE A 138 2.97 -2.42 -4.36
CA PHE A 138 2.46 -3.75 -4.71
C PHE A 138 3.54 -4.53 -5.44
N VAL A 139 3.61 -5.84 -5.19
CA VAL A 139 4.49 -6.72 -5.96
C VAL A 139 3.79 -7.10 -7.26
N ASP A 140 4.51 -6.96 -8.38
CA ASP A 140 4.12 -7.46 -9.69
C ASP A 140 5.26 -8.32 -10.29
N ASN A 141 5.12 -8.70 -11.56
CA ASN A 141 6.10 -9.56 -12.24
C ASN A 141 7.39 -8.82 -12.64
N VAL A 142 7.48 -7.51 -12.34
CA VAL A 142 8.66 -6.69 -12.60
C VAL A 142 9.36 -6.46 -11.26
N LEU A 143 10.67 -6.73 -11.21
CA LEU A 143 11.46 -6.49 -10.00
C LEU A 143 11.33 -5.02 -9.57
N ASP A 144 10.78 -4.82 -8.37
CA ASP A 144 10.51 -3.50 -7.79
C ASP A 144 9.73 -2.56 -8.73
N GLY A 145 8.89 -3.12 -9.61
CA GLY A 145 8.19 -2.38 -10.67
C GLY A 145 6.71 -2.07 -10.38
N GLY A 146 6.11 -2.76 -9.42
CA GLY A 146 4.69 -2.61 -9.15
C GLY A 146 4.29 -1.26 -8.55
N ASP A 147 2.98 -0.98 -8.60
CA ASP A 147 2.43 0.34 -8.29
C ASP A 147 2.80 0.80 -6.87
N PRO A 148 3.39 2.01 -6.71
CA PRO A 148 3.70 2.56 -5.40
C PRO A 148 2.42 2.84 -4.59
N ILE A 149 2.50 2.55 -3.30
CA ILE A 149 1.48 2.87 -2.30
C ILE A 149 1.87 4.13 -1.54
N LEU A 150 3.12 4.18 -1.06
CA LEU A 150 3.64 5.26 -0.24
C LEU A 150 5.14 5.38 -0.42
N GLN A 151 5.65 6.61 -0.48
CA GLN A 151 7.08 6.89 -0.49
C GLN A 151 7.44 7.84 0.64
N LYS A 152 8.62 7.64 1.21
CA LYS A 152 9.23 8.60 2.14
C LYS A 152 10.63 8.91 1.72
N ALA A 153 10.89 10.20 1.54
CA ALA A 153 12.21 10.69 1.16
C ALA A 153 13.03 11.08 2.40
N VAL A 154 14.32 10.82 2.33
CA VAL A 154 15.33 11.27 3.31
C VAL A 154 16.45 12.00 2.57
N PRO A 155 17.13 12.97 3.21
CA PRO A 155 18.28 13.62 2.59
C PRO A 155 19.46 12.64 2.47
N VAL A 156 20.23 12.79 1.40
CA VAL A 156 21.57 12.22 1.24
C VAL A 156 22.57 13.32 1.57
N LEU A 157 23.44 13.07 2.55
CA LEU A 157 24.44 14.00 3.04
C LEU A 157 25.79 13.73 2.36
N SER A 158 26.66 14.74 2.29
CA SER A 158 27.95 14.62 1.59
C SER A 158 28.87 13.53 2.16
N GLU A 159 28.79 13.28 3.46
CA GLU A 159 29.63 12.31 4.18
C GLU A 159 28.94 10.94 4.35
N ASP A 160 27.83 10.69 3.66
CA ASP A 160 27.15 9.41 3.79
C ASP A 160 27.95 8.25 3.21
N THR A 161 27.95 7.15 3.97
CA THR A 161 28.23 5.81 3.45
C THR A 161 26.91 5.09 3.18
N ALA A 162 26.96 3.94 2.49
CA ALA A 162 25.76 3.13 2.27
C ALA A 162 25.10 2.72 3.60
N GLU A 163 25.90 2.48 4.65
CA GLU A 163 25.43 2.13 5.99
C GLU A 163 24.76 3.32 6.69
N THR A 164 25.34 4.52 6.66
CA THR A 164 24.73 5.69 7.30
C THR A 164 23.46 6.13 6.59
N LEU A 165 23.43 6.03 5.25
CA LEU A 165 22.23 6.27 4.47
C LEU A 165 21.15 5.21 4.76
N ALA A 166 21.51 3.92 4.82
CA ALA A 166 20.58 2.86 5.20
C ALA A 166 20.01 3.07 6.60
N ALA A 167 20.84 3.47 7.57
CA ALA A 167 20.40 3.80 8.92
C ALA A 167 19.44 5.00 8.96
N ARG A 168 19.56 5.95 8.01
CA ARG A 168 18.62 7.07 7.87
C ARG A 168 17.32 6.68 7.18
N ILE A 169 17.38 5.76 6.21
CA ILE A 169 16.19 5.25 5.50
C ILE A 169 15.35 4.36 6.42
N GLN A 170 15.97 3.59 7.32
CA GLN A 170 15.26 2.61 8.15
C GLN A 170 14.12 3.20 9.02
N PRO A 171 14.27 4.34 9.72
CA PRO A 171 13.14 4.98 10.39
C PRO A 171 12.00 5.37 9.43
N ALA A 172 12.34 5.82 8.22
CA ALA A 172 11.35 6.11 7.20
C ALA A 172 10.60 4.83 6.78
N GLU A 173 11.29 3.70 6.64
CA GLU A 173 10.63 2.40 6.39
C GLU A 173 9.65 2.02 7.52
N HIS A 174 10.08 2.19 8.77
CA HIS A 174 9.28 1.88 9.96
C HIS A 174 8.00 2.71 10.03
N GLU A 175 8.02 3.93 9.50
CA GLU A 175 6.83 4.76 9.40
C GLU A 175 5.99 4.43 8.16
N ALA A 176 6.63 4.22 7.01
CA ALA A 176 5.93 4.05 5.74
C ALA A 176 5.19 2.71 5.66
N TYR A 177 5.80 1.62 6.17
CA TYR A 177 5.26 0.29 5.96
C TYR A 177 3.90 0.06 6.65
N PRO A 178 3.75 0.36 7.95
CA PRO A 178 2.45 0.21 8.62
C PRO A 178 1.37 1.09 8.01
N GLN A 179 1.72 2.27 7.50
CA GLN A 179 0.77 3.18 6.86
C GLN A 179 0.27 2.66 5.52
N ALA A 180 1.17 2.11 4.70
CA ALA A 180 0.77 1.43 3.47
C ALA A 180 -0.18 0.25 3.76
N VAL A 181 0.06 -0.51 4.83
CA VAL A 181 -0.88 -1.56 5.29
C VAL A 181 -2.23 -0.94 5.69
N ARG A 182 -2.25 0.18 6.43
CA ARG A 182 -3.52 0.87 6.79
C ARG A 182 -4.29 1.38 5.56
N LEU A 183 -3.59 1.93 4.57
CA LEU A 183 -4.20 2.35 3.30
C LEU A 183 -4.82 1.15 2.57
N TRP A 184 -4.14 0.01 2.56
CA TRP A 184 -4.66 -1.23 1.98
C TRP A 184 -5.87 -1.76 2.76
N LEU A 185 -5.81 -1.77 4.10
CA LEU A 185 -6.91 -2.21 4.97
C LEU A 185 -8.17 -1.35 4.80
N SER A 186 -7.99 -0.06 4.50
CA SER A 186 -9.09 0.90 4.28
C SER A 186 -9.56 0.95 2.83
N GLY A 187 -9.07 0.05 1.95
CA GLY A 187 -9.44 0.01 0.53
C GLY A 187 -8.95 1.21 -0.29
N LEU A 188 -8.07 2.06 0.26
CA LEU A 188 -7.56 3.26 -0.41
C LEU A 188 -6.30 3.01 -1.24
N ALA A 189 -5.60 1.89 -0.99
CA ALA A 189 -4.48 1.41 -1.80
C ALA A 189 -4.83 0.11 -2.53
N PHE A 190 -4.62 0.12 -3.84
CA PHE A 190 -4.80 -1.02 -4.74
C PHE A 190 -3.94 -0.80 -6.00
N PRO A 191 -3.52 -1.87 -6.70
CA PRO A 191 -2.87 -1.74 -7.99
C PRO A 191 -3.84 -1.13 -9.01
N VAL A 192 -3.33 -0.36 -9.95
CA VAL A 192 -4.11 0.15 -11.08
C VAL A 192 -4.74 -1.04 -11.81
N PRO A 193 -6.07 -1.03 -12.04
CA PRO A 193 -6.74 -2.11 -12.74
C PRO A 193 -6.13 -2.34 -14.12
N ASN A 194 -5.83 -3.59 -14.44
CA ASN A 194 -5.54 -3.99 -15.81
C ASN A 194 -6.84 -3.98 -16.65
N LEU A 195 -6.74 -4.32 -17.94
CA LEU A 195 -7.89 -4.29 -18.84
C LEU A 195 -9.05 -5.17 -18.35
N SER A 196 -8.78 -6.43 -18.02
CA SER A 196 -9.84 -7.37 -17.60
C SER A 196 -10.46 -6.99 -16.26
N GLU A 197 -9.63 -6.54 -15.31
CA GLU A 197 -10.09 -6.03 -14.00
C GLU A 197 -11.00 -4.80 -14.18
N GLY A 198 -10.56 -3.84 -14.97
CA GLY A 198 -11.31 -2.61 -15.18
C GLY A 198 -12.54 -2.79 -16.06
N GLU A 199 -12.54 -3.69 -17.04
CA GLU A 199 -13.74 -4.06 -17.79
C GLU A 199 -14.76 -4.76 -16.91
N ALA A 200 -14.32 -5.65 -16.02
CA ALA A 200 -15.19 -6.31 -15.06
C ALA A 200 -15.79 -5.30 -14.05
N GLU A 201 -15.03 -4.28 -13.65
CA GLU A 201 -15.45 -3.31 -12.64
C GLU A 201 -16.25 -2.12 -13.21
N PHE A 202 -15.82 -1.57 -14.34
CA PHE A 202 -16.30 -0.32 -14.92
C PHE A 202 -16.94 -0.47 -16.31
N GLY A 203 -16.97 -1.69 -16.84
CA GLY A 203 -17.59 -2.03 -18.13
C GLY A 203 -16.65 -1.92 -19.33
N PRO A 204 -17.13 -2.31 -20.54
CA PRO A 204 -16.30 -2.52 -21.73
C PRO A 204 -15.63 -1.26 -22.28
N ALA A 205 -16.04 -0.06 -21.82
CA ALA A 205 -15.41 1.19 -22.21
C ALA A 205 -14.05 1.41 -21.52
N PHE A 206 -13.67 0.60 -20.53
CA PHE A 206 -12.43 0.77 -19.77
C PHE A 206 -11.17 0.68 -20.65
N GLY A 207 -11.19 -0.07 -21.74
CA GLY A 207 -10.08 -0.07 -22.71
C GLY A 207 -9.74 1.34 -23.25
N GLN A 208 -10.75 2.17 -23.51
CA GLN A 208 -10.57 3.55 -23.97
C GLN A 208 -10.00 4.45 -22.86
N VAL A 209 -10.31 4.14 -21.60
CA VAL A 209 -9.73 4.81 -20.43
C VAL A 209 -8.23 4.54 -20.35
N LEU A 210 -7.82 3.28 -20.50
CA LEU A 210 -6.41 2.89 -20.50
C LEU A 210 -5.62 3.56 -21.64
N ASP A 211 -6.19 3.59 -22.85
CA ASP A 211 -5.60 4.29 -24.00
C ASP A 211 -5.39 5.78 -23.69
N THR A 212 -6.39 6.42 -23.06
CA THR A 212 -6.32 7.83 -22.68
C THR A 212 -5.26 8.08 -21.62
N TRP A 213 -5.22 7.27 -20.55
CA TRP A 213 -4.21 7.38 -19.50
C TRP A 213 -2.80 7.23 -20.05
N LYS A 214 -2.60 6.31 -20.99
CA LYS A 214 -1.32 6.11 -21.68
C LYS A 214 -0.96 7.30 -22.55
N ALA A 215 -1.88 7.78 -23.38
CA ALA A 215 -1.66 8.93 -24.27
C ALA A 215 -1.30 10.21 -23.50
N GLN A 216 -1.87 10.39 -22.31
CA GLN A 216 -1.59 11.55 -21.45
C GLN A 216 -0.45 11.34 -20.44
N ASN A 217 0.22 10.18 -20.46
CA ASN A 217 1.31 9.83 -19.56
C ASN A 217 0.96 10.02 -18.07
N TRP A 218 -0.23 9.55 -17.66
CA TRP A 218 -0.66 9.69 -16.27
C TRP A 218 0.22 8.88 -15.31
N SER A 219 0.53 9.47 -14.16
CA SER A 219 1.18 8.79 -13.05
C SER A 219 0.26 7.74 -12.42
N VAL A 220 0.86 6.79 -11.68
CA VAL A 220 0.10 5.79 -10.91
C VAL A 220 -0.87 6.44 -9.93
N ALA A 221 -0.42 7.49 -9.23
CA ALA A 221 -1.25 8.22 -8.28
C ALA A 221 -2.49 8.87 -8.94
N GLN A 222 -2.33 9.43 -10.14
CA GLN A 222 -3.45 10.00 -10.90
C GLN A 222 -4.49 8.92 -11.28
N LYS A 223 -4.02 7.75 -11.75
CA LYS A 223 -4.88 6.62 -12.12
C LYS A 223 -5.62 6.07 -10.90
N GLN A 224 -4.93 5.83 -9.79
CA GLN A 224 -5.52 5.37 -8.54
C GLN A 224 -6.56 6.36 -8.00
N HIS A 225 -6.27 7.67 -8.06
CA HIS A 225 -7.23 8.70 -7.67
C HIS A 225 -8.49 8.66 -8.54
N ALA A 226 -8.33 8.60 -9.87
CA ALA A 226 -9.47 8.49 -10.79
C ALA A 226 -10.33 7.25 -10.49
N VAL A 227 -9.71 6.11 -10.20
CA VAL A 227 -10.42 4.87 -9.82
C VAL A 227 -11.14 5.01 -8.47
N ARG A 228 -10.52 5.61 -7.45
CA ARG A 228 -11.20 5.83 -6.15
C ARG A 228 -12.41 6.74 -6.29
N VAL A 229 -12.29 7.82 -7.06
CA VAL A 229 -13.39 8.75 -7.33
C VAL A 229 -14.50 8.05 -8.11
N ALA A 230 -14.16 7.24 -9.11
CA ALA A 230 -15.12 6.44 -9.85
C ALA A 230 -15.88 5.44 -8.97
N ARG A 231 -15.21 4.79 -8.01
CA ARG A 231 -15.84 3.90 -7.01
C ARG A 231 -16.78 4.67 -6.09
N ILE A 232 -16.37 5.82 -5.55
CA ILE A 232 -17.26 6.68 -4.75
C ILE A 232 -18.53 7.02 -5.54
N LEU A 233 -18.40 7.43 -6.80
CA LEU A 233 -19.56 7.80 -7.62
C LEU A 233 -20.47 6.61 -7.92
N ARG A 234 -19.91 5.41 -8.07
CA ARG A 234 -20.70 4.18 -8.18
C ARG A 234 -21.49 3.91 -6.90
N ASP A 235 -20.84 4.07 -5.73
CA ASP A 235 -21.47 3.87 -4.42
C ASP A 235 -22.54 4.94 -4.13
N TRP A 236 -22.39 6.15 -4.70
CA TRP A 236 -23.40 7.22 -4.68
C TRP A 236 -24.51 7.06 -5.74
N GLU A 237 -24.56 5.92 -6.42
CA GLU A 237 -25.52 5.63 -7.50
C GLU A 237 -25.50 6.67 -8.63
N LYS A 238 -24.30 7.13 -9.00
CA LYS A 238 -24.03 8.04 -10.15
C LYS A 238 -23.27 7.34 -11.28
N PRO A 239 -23.79 6.25 -11.88
CA PRO A 239 -23.10 5.47 -12.89
C PRO A 239 -22.74 6.29 -14.14
N GLU A 240 -23.53 7.31 -14.47
CA GLU A 240 -23.27 8.22 -15.59
C GLU A 240 -22.00 9.07 -15.41
N GLN A 241 -21.54 9.27 -14.17
CA GLN A 241 -20.34 10.04 -13.85
C GLN A 241 -19.07 9.17 -13.79
N VAL A 242 -19.19 7.84 -13.75
CA VAL A 242 -18.08 6.91 -13.51
C VAL A 242 -17.01 7.01 -14.60
N LEU A 243 -17.41 6.93 -15.87
CA LEU A 243 -16.48 7.01 -17.00
C LEU A 243 -15.81 8.39 -17.07
N ASP A 244 -16.57 9.44 -16.80
CA ASP A 244 -16.07 10.81 -16.78
C ASP A 244 -15.07 11.04 -15.65
N ALA A 245 -15.30 10.45 -14.48
CA ALA A 245 -14.36 10.47 -13.36
C ALA A 245 -13.05 9.75 -13.68
N LEU A 246 -13.12 8.58 -14.32
CA LEU A 246 -11.95 7.83 -14.78
C LEU A 246 -11.10 8.64 -15.78
N LEU A 247 -11.73 9.53 -16.55
CA LEU A 247 -11.09 10.42 -17.52
C LEU A 247 -10.76 11.81 -16.92
N LEU A 248 -10.84 11.96 -15.59
CA LEU A 248 -10.62 13.20 -14.86
C LEU A 248 -11.45 14.40 -15.37
N LYS A 249 -12.60 14.16 -16.01
CA LYS A 249 -13.56 15.23 -16.33
C LYS A 249 -14.18 15.79 -15.05
N SER A 250 -14.90 16.90 -15.18
CA SER A 250 -15.44 17.63 -14.04
C SER A 250 -16.96 17.77 -14.13
N SER A 251 -17.62 17.48 -13.03
CA SER A 251 -19.02 17.79 -12.72
C SER A 251 -19.11 18.16 -11.23
N PRO A 252 -20.22 18.75 -10.75
CA PRO A 252 -20.41 19.01 -9.33
C PRO A 252 -20.24 17.75 -8.45
N GLU A 253 -20.78 16.61 -8.90
CA GLU A 253 -20.70 15.30 -8.24
C GLU A 253 -19.27 14.77 -8.23
N ILE A 254 -18.57 14.81 -9.38
CA ILE A 254 -17.16 14.37 -9.47
C ILE A 254 -16.28 15.24 -8.56
N ALA A 255 -16.49 16.56 -8.52
CA ALA A 255 -15.73 17.46 -7.66
C ALA A 255 -15.98 17.16 -6.16
N LEU A 256 -17.21 16.81 -5.78
CA LEU A 256 -17.53 16.39 -4.42
C LEU A 256 -16.86 15.04 -4.09
N ALA A 257 -16.92 14.06 -4.99
CA ALA A 257 -16.29 12.76 -4.82
C ALA A 257 -14.75 12.86 -4.71
N ARG A 258 -14.11 13.74 -5.47
CA ARG A 258 -12.69 14.08 -5.31
C ARG A 258 -12.39 14.63 -3.92
N SER A 259 -13.21 15.57 -3.46
CA SER A 259 -13.06 16.14 -2.11
C SER A 259 -13.22 15.07 -1.03
N ALA A 260 -14.14 14.13 -1.21
CA ALA A 260 -14.30 12.98 -0.32
C ALA A 260 -13.05 12.07 -0.34
N ASP A 261 -12.50 11.77 -1.52
CA ASP A 261 -11.26 10.99 -1.65
C ASP A 261 -10.07 11.66 -0.93
N GLU A 262 -9.91 12.97 -1.12
CA GLU A 262 -8.87 13.77 -0.48
C GLU A 262 -9.01 13.77 1.04
N LEU A 263 -10.24 13.92 1.56
CA LEU A 263 -10.50 13.80 3.00
C LEU A 263 -10.10 12.42 3.51
N ARG A 264 -10.51 11.34 2.84
CA ARG A 264 -10.16 9.97 3.26
C ARG A 264 -8.65 9.74 3.33
N LEU A 265 -7.91 10.24 2.35
CA LEU A 265 -6.44 10.14 2.34
C LEU A 265 -5.77 11.02 3.39
N GLY A 266 -6.27 12.24 3.60
CA GLY A 266 -5.70 13.21 4.55
C GLY A 266 -5.57 12.67 5.97
N PHE A 267 -6.43 11.74 6.40
CA PHE A 267 -6.35 11.14 7.74
C PHE A 267 -5.27 10.07 7.89
N LEU A 268 -5.06 9.30 6.82
CA LEU A 268 -4.08 8.22 6.77
C LEU A 268 -2.69 8.73 6.38
N GLY A 269 -2.60 10.00 6.00
CA GLY A 269 -1.38 10.74 5.74
C GLY A 269 -0.52 10.97 6.99
N LEU A 270 0.64 11.55 6.73
CA LEU A 270 1.75 11.76 7.68
C LEU A 270 1.81 13.17 8.23
N GLU A 271 0.90 14.04 7.80
CA GLU A 271 0.92 15.42 8.23
C GLU A 271 0.70 15.51 9.76
N PRO A 272 1.27 16.55 10.39
CA PRO A 272 0.99 16.86 11.78
C PRO A 272 -0.51 16.80 12.09
N LEU A 273 -0.85 16.38 13.31
CA LEU A 273 -2.24 16.20 13.73
C LEU A 273 -3.10 17.45 13.46
N GLU A 274 -2.53 18.64 13.68
CA GLU A 274 -3.19 19.92 13.44
C GLU A 274 -3.53 20.15 11.96
N GLU A 275 -2.61 19.81 11.05
CA GLU A 275 -2.85 19.90 9.61
C GLU A 275 -3.92 18.91 9.16
N ARG A 276 -3.90 17.68 9.68
CA ARG A 276 -4.94 16.67 9.40
C ARG A 276 -6.31 17.11 9.92
N ARG A 277 -6.36 17.73 11.11
CA ARG A 277 -7.60 18.33 11.66
C ARG A 277 -8.12 19.48 10.81
N ALA A 278 -7.25 20.39 10.39
CA ALA A 278 -7.65 21.50 9.52
C ALA A 278 -8.24 21.02 8.19
N LYS A 279 -7.70 19.94 7.61
CA LYS A 279 -8.30 19.29 6.44
C LYS A 279 -9.68 18.71 6.76
N TRP A 280 -9.86 18.07 7.91
CA TRP A 280 -11.18 17.58 8.34
C TRP A 280 -12.22 18.66 8.49
N ASP A 281 -11.85 19.78 9.11
CA ASP A 281 -12.80 20.85 9.42
C ASP A 281 -13.37 21.48 8.13
N SER A 282 -12.68 21.32 7.00
CA SER A 282 -13.21 21.69 5.68
C SER A 282 -14.44 20.88 5.23
N ARG A 283 -14.68 19.71 5.86
CA ARG A 283 -15.83 18.82 5.62
C ARG A 283 -17.15 19.54 5.80
N ASP A 284 -17.28 20.47 6.74
CA ASP A 284 -18.57 21.13 7.01
C ASP A 284 -19.06 21.94 5.80
N ARG A 285 -18.15 22.60 5.07
CA ARG A 285 -18.47 23.24 3.78
C ARG A 285 -18.83 22.24 2.69
N LEU A 286 -18.23 21.04 2.73
CA LEU A 286 -18.51 19.98 1.77
C LEU A 286 -19.88 19.33 2.05
N LEU A 287 -20.32 19.26 3.30
CA LEU A 287 -21.66 18.78 3.67
C LEU A 287 -22.77 19.67 3.11
N GLU A 288 -22.58 21.00 3.09
CA GLU A 288 -23.51 21.93 2.43
C GLU A 288 -23.58 21.67 0.92
N ARG A 289 -22.43 21.46 0.27
CA ARG A 289 -22.36 21.11 -1.16
C ARG A 289 -23.01 19.76 -1.45
N ALA A 290 -22.78 18.77 -0.59
CA ALA A 290 -23.39 17.45 -0.70
C ALA A 290 -24.91 17.52 -0.55
N ALA A 291 -25.42 18.32 0.39
CA ALA A 291 -26.85 18.55 0.57
C ALA A 291 -27.49 19.18 -0.68
N ALA A 292 -26.84 20.16 -1.31
CA ALA A 292 -27.32 20.78 -2.55
C ALA A 292 -27.40 19.80 -3.74
N LEU A 293 -26.65 18.70 -3.69
CA LEU A 293 -26.66 17.63 -4.69
C LEU A 293 -27.52 16.42 -4.30
N ASN A 294 -28.22 16.48 -3.15
CA ASN A 294 -28.92 15.34 -2.54
C ASN A 294 -28.01 14.12 -2.25
N LEU A 295 -26.75 14.38 -1.92
CA LEU A 295 -25.71 13.38 -1.65
C LEU A 295 -25.18 13.42 -0.21
N ARG A 296 -25.87 14.12 0.69
CA ARG A 296 -25.38 14.34 2.06
C ARG A 296 -25.10 13.04 2.81
N GLU A 297 -26.07 12.13 2.84
CA GLU A 297 -25.96 10.84 3.55
C GLU A 297 -24.86 9.96 2.94
N ALA A 298 -24.85 9.82 1.61
CA ALA A 298 -23.83 9.04 0.91
C ALA A 298 -22.40 9.59 1.11
N PHE A 299 -22.26 10.93 1.17
CA PHE A 299 -21.00 11.59 1.47
C PHE A 299 -20.54 11.32 2.92
N GLU A 300 -21.45 11.41 3.90
CA GLU A 300 -21.14 11.08 5.29
C GLU A 300 -20.75 9.61 5.46
N GLU A 301 -21.46 8.69 4.79
CA GLU A 301 -21.16 7.26 4.77
C GLU A 301 -19.76 6.97 4.17
N THR A 302 -19.43 7.63 3.06
CA THR A 302 -18.11 7.50 2.40
C THR A 302 -16.95 7.86 3.33
N LEU A 303 -17.16 8.80 4.24
CA LEU A 303 -16.14 9.24 5.20
C LEU A 303 -16.15 8.40 6.49
N SER A 304 -17.20 7.61 6.74
CA SER A 304 -17.43 6.96 8.03
C SER A 304 -16.31 5.99 8.43
N GLU A 305 -15.84 5.14 7.52
CA GLU A 305 -14.75 4.20 7.81
C GLU A 305 -13.44 4.92 8.15
N THR A 306 -13.14 5.99 7.41
CA THR A 306 -11.93 6.78 7.68
C THR A 306 -12.05 7.56 8.98
N ALA A 307 -13.24 8.08 9.31
CA ALA A 307 -13.49 8.77 10.57
C ALA A 307 -13.33 7.82 11.78
N GLN A 308 -13.86 6.60 11.70
CA GLN A 308 -13.66 5.58 12.73
C GLN A 308 -12.18 5.24 12.91
N GLU A 309 -11.44 5.16 11.80
CA GLU A 309 -10.00 4.89 11.83
C GLU A 309 -9.19 6.05 12.42
N TRP A 310 -9.64 7.27 12.19
CA TRP A 310 -9.06 8.48 12.76
C TRP A 310 -9.24 8.55 14.28
N ASP A 311 -10.46 8.35 14.78
CA ASP A 311 -10.77 8.43 16.22
C ASP A 311 -9.96 7.42 17.03
N ARG A 312 -9.50 6.32 16.42
CA ARG A 312 -8.69 5.30 17.09
C ARG A 312 -7.18 5.55 17.06
N THR A 313 -6.70 6.40 16.15
CA THR A 313 -5.26 6.64 15.96
C THR A 313 -4.81 8.00 16.44
N THR A 314 -5.73 8.80 16.99
CA THR A 314 -5.48 10.15 17.51
C THR A 314 -5.81 10.33 18.98
N PHE A 315 -6.32 9.29 19.64
CA PHE A 315 -6.61 9.23 21.08
C PHE A 315 -5.87 8.05 21.73
#